data_AF-A0A971T5D3-F1
#
_entry.id   AF-A0A971T5D3-F1
#
_cell.length_a   1.000
_cell.length_b   1.000
_cell.length_c   1.000
_cell.angle_alpha   90.00
_cell.angle_beta   90.00
_cell.angle_gamma   90.00
#
_symmetry.space_group_name_H-M   'P 1'
#
loop_
_entity.id
_entity.type
_entity.pdbx_description
1 polymer ?
#
loop_
_entity_poly.entity_id
_entity_poly.type
_entity_poly.pdbx_seq_one_letter_code
_entity_poly.pdbx_strand_id
1 'polypeptide(L)'
;MEYSQVELVRGIKNRDTSAYEYMISKYGRITYCLAYQILSGTHSKEDIEECVADVFLDAWVKIGAYDEEKASFRTWLLILTKYKALTYRRKKALDAFGKPQELQATKNFENLGKDGMVTAGGPAPPEPIYATDQAGTKYQLTKPDNAKAWPITTFDIDASKDSKLTVKLPGLMATYKKVADRFTVNIPKDGEKVLSQEVDLFAQKAVVKNIKRLSPTSAELTFALNTGADKNVKITCFHLDGPDIKKYSANFDGDTAVVTIEFFKEADAYDIDISWPSFVMNGNWTINLK
;
A
#
# COMPACT_ATOMS: atom_id res chain seq x y z
N MET A 1 30.31 7.15 25.11
CA MET A 1 30.98 5.84 25.26
C MET A 1 31.11 5.24 23.87
N GLU A 2 32.31 4.85 23.46
CA GLU A 2 32.54 4.31 22.12
C GLU A 2 32.54 2.78 22.18
N TYR A 3 31.46 2.12 21.74
CA TYR A 3 31.46 0.66 21.62
C TYR A 3 32.31 0.22 20.43
N SER A 4 33.13 -0.80 20.64
CA SER A 4 33.65 -1.64 19.56
C SER A 4 32.52 -2.43 18.89
N GLN A 5 32.77 -2.98 17.69
CA GLN A 5 31.75 -3.76 16.97
C GLN A 5 31.27 -4.98 17.79
N VAL A 6 32.21 -5.69 18.42
CA VAL A 6 31.92 -6.90 19.19
C VAL A 6 31.07 -6.58 20.42
N GLU A 7 31.42 -5.51 21.14
CA GLU A 7 30.66 -5.06 22.31
C GLU A 7 29.26 -4.61 21.91
N LEU A 8 29.12 -3.88 20.80
CA LEU A 8 27.83 -3.42 20.29
C LEU A 8 26.92 -4.61 19.97
N VAL A 9 27.41 -5.58 19.20
CA VAL A 9 26.65 -6.78 18.82
C VAL A 9 26.26 -7.58 20.05
N ARG A 10 27.18 -7.75 21.01
CA ARG A 10 26.91 -8.44 22.28
C ARG A 10 25.83 -7.72 23.10
N GLY A 11 25.91 -6.39 23.20
CA GLY A 11 24.91 -5.57 23.89
C GLY A 11 23.51 -5.72 23.27
N ILE A 12 23.41 -5.62 21.95
CA ILE A 12 22.13 -5.79 21.23
C ILE A 12 21.58 -7.21 21.43
N LYS A 13 22.42 -8.26 21.37
CA LYS A 13 22.01 -9.65 21.66
C LYS A 13 21.47 -9.81 23.08
N ASN A 14 22.07 -9.11 24.04
CA ASN A 14 21.66 -9.10 25.45
C ASN A 14 20.50 -8.15 25.74
N ARG A 15 19.90 -7.55 24.72
CA ARG A 15 18.80 -6.58 24.87
C ARG A 15 19.18 -5.35 25.72
N ASP A 16 20.44 -4.93 25.68
CA ASP A 16 20.91 -3.68 26.29
C ASP A 16 20.44 -2.46 25.47
N THR A 17 19.57 -1.64 26.07
CA THR A 17 19.03 -0.43 25.44
C THR A 17 20.12 0.61 25.15
N SER A 18 21.18 0.66 25.94
CA SER A 18 22.30 1.58 25.73
C SER A 18 23.05 1.25 24.43
N ALA A 19 23.20 -0.04 24.14
CA ALA A 19 23.78 -0.53 22.88
C ALA A 19 22.86 -0.22 21.68
N TYR A 20 21.53 -0.29 21.86
CA TYR A 20 20.56 0.11 20.84
C TYR A 20 20.65 1.60 20.51
N GLU A 21 20.65 2.46 21.53
CA GLU A 21 20.79 3.91 21.38
C GLU A 21 22.12 4.27 20.71
N TYR A 22 23.21 3.61 21.10
CA TYR A 22 24.50 3.81 20.46
C TYR A 22 24.49 3.38 18.98
N MET A 23 23.84 2.27 18.63
CA MET A 23 23.67 1.86 17.23
C MET A 23 22.95 2.95 16.41
N ILE A 24 21.85 3.50 16.93
CA ILE A 24 21.11 4.57 16.26
C ILE A 24 21.98 5.81 16.10
N SER A 25 22.65 6.26 17.17
CA SER A 25 23.51 7.44 17.12
C SER A 25 24.66 7.28 16.12
N LYS A 26 25.34 6.13 16.13
CA LYS A 26 26.51 5.85 15.28
C LYS A 26 26.15 5.66 13.81
N TYR A 27 25.07 4.92 13.52
CA TYR A 27 24.74 4.51 12.16
C TYR A 27 23.54 5.26 11.56
N GLY A 28 22.82 6.08 12.34
CA GLY A 28 21.61 6.79 11.92
C GLY A 28 21.81 7.57 10.62
N ARG A 29 22.88 8.38 10.55
CA ARG A 29 23.18 9.19 9.36
C ARG A 29 23.40 8.33 8.12
N ILE A 30 24.17 7.25 8.20
CA ILE A 30 24.49 6.44 7.02
C ILE A 30 23.30 5.59 6.57
N THR A 31 22.53 5.05 7.52
CA THR A 31 21.28 4.34 7.24
C THR A 31 20.28 5.28 6.56
N TYR A 32 20.12 6.51 7.07
CA TYR A 32 19.28 7.53 6.46
C TYR A 32 19.75 7.90 5.06
N CYS A 33 21.04 8.17 4.85
CA CYS A 33 21.55 8.51 3.52
C CYS A 33 21.27 7.42 2.49
N LEU A 34 21.44 6.13 2.85
CA LEU A 34 21.15 5.02 1.95
C LEU A 34 19.64 4.86 1.69
N ALA A 35 18.81 4.93 2.72
CA ALA A 35 17.35 4.90 2.57
C ALA A 35 16.87 6.06 1.69
N TYR A 36 17.35 7.28 1.96
CA TYR A 36 17.07 8.47 1.17
C TYR A 36 17.49 8.28 -0.29
N GLN A 37 18.70 7.80 -0.56
CA GLN A 37 19.15 7.55 -1.94
C GLN A 37 18.22 6.59 -2.71
N ILE A 38 17.63 5.61 -2.03
CA ILE A 38 16.72 4.63 -2.65
C ILE A 38 15.30 5.20 -2.81
N LEU A 39 14.86 6.08 -1.90
CA LEU A 39 13.46 6.46 -1.71
C LEU A 39 13.12 7.91 -2.07
N SER A 40 14.08 8.84 -2.12
CA SER A 40 13.86 10.30 -2.20
C SER A 40 13.11 10.79 -3.43
N GLY A 41 12.99 9.99 -4.49
CA GLY A 41 12.18 10.30 -5.67
C GLY A 41 10.75 9.77 -5.62
N THR A 42 10.37 9.02 -4.58
CA THR A 42 9.10 8.26 -4.53
C THR A 42 8.38 8.32 -3.17
N HIS A 43 9.06 8.75 -2.12
CA HIS A 43 8.58 8.74 -0.73
C HIS A 43 8.82 10.09 -0.07
N SER A 44 7.97 10.44 0.91
CA SER A 44 8.15 11.66 1.70
C SER A 44 9.33 11.53 2.66
N LYS A 45 9.70 12.62 3.33
CA LYS A 45 10.74 12.60 4.35
C LYS A 45 10.35 11.69 5.53
N GLU A 46 9.09 11.75 5.93
CA GLU A 46 8.51 10.97 7.02
C GLU A 46 8.52 9.47 6.71
N ASP A 47 8.15 9.07 5.48
CA ASP A 47 8.24 7.68 5.01
C ASP A 47 9.70 7.16 5.07
N ILE A 48 10.68 8.03 4.80
CA ILE A 48 12.11 7.68 4.85
C ILE A 48 12.58 7.53 6.30
N GLU A 49 12.17 8.43 7.19
CA GLU A 49 12.46 8.35 8.63
C GLU A 49 11.85 7.09 9.26
N GLU A 50 10.62 6.74 8.88
CA GLU A 50 9.97 5.48 9.29
C GLU A 50 10.75 4.25 8.79
N CYS A 51 11.15 4.25 7.51
CA CYS A 51 11.98 3.17 6.96
C CYS A 51 13.29 3.00 7.75
N VAL A 52 13.92 4.09 8.19
CA VAL A 52 15.15 4.05 8.97
C VAL A 52 14.89 3.50 10.38
N ALA A 53 13.81 3.92 11.03
CA ALA A 53 13.41 3.39 12.33
C ALA A 53 13.15 1.87 12.27
N ASP A 54 12.44 1.42 11.23
CA ASP A 54 12.18 0.00 10.94
C ASP A 54 13.46 -0.83 10.75
N VAL A 55 14.51 -0.25 10.15
CA VAL A 55 15.79 -0.93 9.98
C VAL A 55 16.46 -1.18 11.32
N PHE A 56 16.45 -0.20 12.22
CA PHE A 56 17.05 -0.35 13.55
C PHE A 56 16.24 -1.34 14.40
N LEU A 57 14.91 -1.30 14.33
CA LEU A 57 14.07 -2.29 14.98
C LEU A 57 14.32 -3.71 14.44
N ASP A 58 14.42 -3.86 13.12
CA ASP A 58 14.78 -5.14 12.50
C ASP A 58 16.16 -5.62 12.96
N ALA A 59 17.16 -4.73 13.00
CA ALA A 59 18.50 -5.06 13.46
C ALA A 59 18.49 -5.50 14.93
N TRP A 60 17.70 -4.85 15.79
CA TRP A 60 17.50 -5.24 17.18
C TRP A 60 16.87 -6.63 17.28
N VAL A 61 15.73 -6.85 16.62
CA VAL A 61 14.97 -8.11 16.72
C VAL A 61 15.76 -9.28 16.11
N LYS A 62 16.41 -9.06 14.96
CA LYS A 62 17.07 -10.09 14.14
C LYS A 62 18.58 -10.22 14.39
N ILE A 63 19.12 -9.60 15.44
CA ILE A 63 20.55 -9.65 15.75
C ILE A 63 21.11 -11.07 15.89
N GLY A 64 20.26 -12.04 16.25
CA GLY A 64 20.64 -13.46 16.31
C GLY A 64 21.08 -14.04 14.96
N ALA A 65 20.63 -13.46 13.84
CA ALA A 65 21.02 -13.86 12.49
C ALA A 65 22.29 -13.16 11.98
N TYR A 66 22.86 -12.23 12.75
CA TYR A 66 24.12 -11.59 12.40
C TYR A 66 25.29 -12.56 12.62
N ASP A 67 26.12 -12.65 11.58
CA ASP A 67 27.29 -13.52 11.50
C ASP A 67 28.50 -12.66 11.14
N GLU A 68 29.43 -12.54 12.10
CA GLU A 68 30.59 -11.66 11.98
C GLU A 68 31.64 -12.16 10.99
N GLU A 69 31.67 -13.46 10.70
CA GLU A 69 32.58 -14.04 9.70
C GLU A 69 32.16 -13.68 8.28
N LYS A 70 30.87 -13.43 8.05
CA LYS A 70 30.32 -13.08 6.73
C LYS A 70 30.46 -11.61 6.39
N ALA A 71 30.29 -10.71 7.36
CA ALA A 71 30.32 -9.27 7.11
C ALA A 71 30.50 -8.44 8.39
N SER A 72 31.05 -7.23 8.24
CA SER A 72 31.00 -6.22 9.31
C SER A 72 29.56 -5.88 9.68
N PHE A 73 29.33 -5.47 10.93
CA PHE A 73 28.00 -5.09 11.41
C PHE A 73 27.42 -3.93 10.58
N ARG A 74 28.28 -2.96 10.22
CA ARG A 74 27.92 -1.86 9.32
C ARG A 74 27.42 -2.38 7.98
N THR A 75 28.13 -3.33 7.36
CA THR A 75 27.74 -3.91 6.07
C THR A 75 26.40 -4.64 6.19
N TRP A 76 26.23 -5.46 7.23
CA TRP A 76 24.97 -6.17 7.48
C TRP A 76 23.79 -5.21 7.68
N LEU A 77 23.97 -4.14 8.46
CA LEU A 77 22.97 -3.11 8.66
C LEU A 77 22.60 -2.38 7.36
N LEU A 78 23.59 -2.06 6.51
CA LEU A 78 23.32 -1.45 5.20
C LEU A 78 22.60 -2.41 4.25
N ILE A 79 22.85 -3.72 4.34
CA ILE A 79 22.09 -4.73 3.60
C ILE A 79 20.64 -4.76 4.06
N LEU A 80 20.39 -4.79 5.38
CA LEU A 80 19.04 -4.66 5.93
C LEU A 80 18.36 -3.37 5.45
N THR A 81 19.09 -2.25 5.49
CA THR A 81 18.63 -0.95 4.99
C THR A 81 18.22 -1.02 3.54
N LYS A 82 19.07 -1.57 2.68
CA LYS A 82 18.79 -1.72 1.24
C LYS A 82 17.53 -2.54 1.02
N TYR A 83 17.42 -3.71 1.64
CA TYR A 83 16.25 -4.57 1.44
C TYR A 83 14.98 -3.97 2.02
N LYS A 84 15.04 -3.34 3.20
CA LYS A 84 13.90 -2.62 3.80
C LYS A 84 13.46 -1.47 2.91
N ALA A 85 14.39 -0.61 2.48
CA ALA A 85 14.10 0.49 1.56
C ALA A 85 13.55 0.00 0.21
N LEU A 86 14.07 -1.11 -0.34
CA LEU A 86 13.49 -1.71 -1.56
C LEU A 86 12.09 -2.28 -1.34
N THR A 87 11.77 -2.75 -0.13
CA THR A 87 10.41 -3.17 0.24
C THR A 87 9.50 -1.96 0.37
N TYR A 88 9.94 -0.89 1.03
CA TYR A 88 9.22 0.40 1.08
C TYR A 88 8.95 0.93 -0.32
N ARG A 89 9.97 0.91 -1.20
CA ARG A 89 9.82 1.30 -2.60
C ARG A 89 8.77 0.48 -3.35
N ARG A 90 8.56 -0.78 -2.95
CA ARG A 90 7.53 -1.68 -3.50
C ARG A 90 6.16 -1.53 -2.82
N LYS A 91 6.05 -0.80 -1.70
CA LYS A 91 4.76 -0.51 -1.04
C LYS A 91 3.88 0.39 -1.92
N LYS A 92 4.46 1.25 -2.77
CA LYS A 92 3.74 1.96 -3.84
C LYS A 92 3.88 1.16 -5.13
N ALA A 93 2.84 0.46 -5.52
CA ALA A 93 2.86 -0.34 -6.74
C ALA A 93 1.96 0.31 -7.78
N LEU A 94 2.53 0.63 -8.95
CA LEU A 94 1.71 0.75 -10.15
C LEU A 94 1.25 -0.67 -10.48
N ASP A 95 -0.05 -0.91 -10.41
CA ASP A 95 -0.61 -2.25 -10.61
C ASP A 95 -0.85 -2.51 -12.10
N ALA A 96 -1.39 -1.52 -12.80
CA ALA A 96 -1.68 -1.62 -14.22
C ALA A 96 -1.66 -0.26 -14.94
N PHE A 97 -1.38 -0.32 -16.23
CA PHE A 97 -1.66 0.76 -17.15
C PHE A 97 -3.13 0.66 -17.61
N GLY A 98 -3.85 1.77 -17.69
CA GLY A 98 -5.26 1.81 -18.05
C GLY A 98 -6.18 2.29 -16.92
N LYS A 99 -7.47 2.40 -17.24
CA LYS A 99 -8.56 2.62 -16.27
C LYS A 99 -9.24 1.27 -16.02
N PRO A 100 -9.91 1.06 -14.88
CA PRO A 100 -10.70 -0.14 -14.68
C PRO A 100 -11.86 -0.19 -15.68
N GLN A 101 -12.16 -1.37 -16.19
CA GLN A 101 -13.24 -1.61 -17.15
C GLN A 101 -14.62 -1.22 -16.57
N GLU A 102 -14.77 -1.36 -15.26
CA GLU A 102 -15.95 -0.99 -14.51
C GLU A 102 -15.55 -0.17 -13.28
N LEU A 103 -16.39 0.78 -12.88
CA LEU A 103 -16.16 1.57 -11.66
C LEU A 103 -16.46 0.79 -10.38
N GLN A 104 -17.07 -0.39 -10.53
CA GLN A 104 -17.47 -1.24 -9.43
C GLN A 104 -16.29 -2.09 -8.96
N ALA A 105 -16.15 -2.21 -7.65
CA ALA A 105 -15.18 -3.11 -7.04
C ALA A 105 -15.79 -3.77 -5.80
N THR A 106 -15.34 -4.98 -5.51
CA THR A 106 -15.67 -5.66 -4.26
C THR A 106 -14.40 -5.98 -3.50
N LYS A 107 -14.43 -5.87 -2.18
CA LYS A 107 -13.35 -6.37 -1.32
C LYS A 107 -13.96 -7.09 -0.14
N ASN A 108 -13.53 -8.33 0.06
CA ASN A 108 -13.97 -9.15 1.16
C ASN A 108 -12.76 -9.76 1.85
N PHE A 109 -12.79 -9.82 3.18
CA PHE A 109 -11.93 -10.75 3.90
C PHE A 109 -12.66 -11.34 5.11
N GLU A 110 -12.18 -12.51 5.54
CA GLU A 110 -12.61 -13.16 6.75
C GLU A 110 -11.39 -13.72 7.50
N ASN A 111 -11.28 -13.38 8.78
CA ASN A 111 -10.28 -13.88 9.69
C ASN A 111 -10.81 -15.15 10.38
N LEU A 112 -10.22 -16.29 10.03
CA LEU A 112 -10.58 -17.61 10.55
C LEU A 112 -9.73 -18.00 11.78
N GLY A 113 -9.02 -17.04 12.38
CA GLY A 113 -8.14 -17.26 13.51
C GLY A 113 -6.94 -18.11 13.12
N LYS A 114 -6.84 -19.32 13.71
CA LYS A 114 -5.71 -20.24 13.47
C LYS A 114 -5.63 -20.74 12.03
N ASP A 115 -6.75 -20.75 11.31
CA ASP A 115 -6.84 -21.22 9.93
C ASP A 115 -6.46 -20.10 8.92
N GLY A 116 -6.04 -18.93 9.42
CA GLY A 116 -5.54 -17.82 8.64
C GLY A 116 -6.63 -16.85 8.18
N MET A 117 -6.36 -16.14 7.08
CA MET A 117 -7.25 -15.13 6.52
C MET A 117 -7.59 -15.48 5.07
N VAL A 118 -8.87 -15.39 4.73
CA VAL A 118 -9.35 -15.53 3.35
C VAL A 118 -9.64 -14.15 2.81
N THR A 119 -9.13 -13.83 1.62
CA THR A 119 -9.39 -12.56 0.94
C THR A 119 -9.95 -12.81 -0.45
N ALA A 120 -10.94 -12.02 -0.86
CA ALA A 120 -11.50 -12.07 -2.20
C ALA A 120 -11.81 -10.66 -2.71
N GLY A 121 -11.90 -10.55 -4.05
CA GLY A 121 -12.23 -9.31 -4.71
C GLY A 121 -11.05 -8.36 -4.94
N GLY A 122 -11.30 -7.31 -5.69
CA GLY A 122 -10.35 -6.34 -6.16
C GLY A 122 -11.03 -5.27 -7.01
N PRO A 123 -10.28 -4.25 -7.43
CA PRO A 123 -10.73 -3.40 -8.51
C PRO A 123 -10.96 -4.24 -9.77
N ALA A 124 -11.90 -3.81 -10.62
CA ALA A 124 -12.10 -4.41 -11.94
C ALA A 124 -10.78 -4.40 -12.75
N PRO A 125 -10.58 -5.38 -13.64
CA PRO A 125 -9.40 -5.41 -14.49
C PRO A 125 -9.30 -4.13 -15.33
N PRO A 126 -8.08 -3.71 -15.71
CA PRO A 126 -7.90 -2.54 -16.56
C PRO A 126 -8.50 -2.77 -17.95
N GLU A 127 -9.02 -1.70 -18.54
CA GLU A 127 -9.39 -1.60 -19.94
C GLU A 127 -8.22 -2.00 -20.84
N PRO A 128 -8.47 -2.66 -21.98
CA PRO A 128 -7.46 -2.90 -22.97
C PRO A 128 -6.79 -1.61 -23.45
N ILE A 129 -5.47 -1.65 -23.58
CA ILE A 129 -4.67 -0.54 -24.09
C ILE A 129 -4.50 -0.73 -25.58
N TYR A 130 -4.55 0.37 -26.34
CA TYR A 130 -4.36 0.35 -27.78
C TYR A 130 -3.22 1.26 -28.21
N ALA A 131 -2.40 0.76 -29.13
CA ALA A 131 -1.51 1.56 -29.95
C ALA A 131 -2.24 1.97 -31.23
N THR A 132 -1.87 3.11 -31.80
CA THR A 132 -2.42 3.59 -33.06
C THR A 132 -1.28 3.93 -34.02
N ASP A 133 -1.36 3.45 -35.25
CA ASP A 133 -0.41 3.80 -36.32
C ASP A 133 -0.74 5.18 -36.93
N GLN A 134 0.04 5.59 -37.92
CA GLN A 134 -0.15 6.87 -38.63
C GLN A 134 -1.44 6.91 -39.47
N ALA A 135 -2.00 5.75 -39.83
CA ALA A 135 -3.25 5.64 -40.59
C ALA A 135 -4.50 5.63 -39.67
N GLY A 136 -4.32 5.55 -38.35
CA GLY A 136 -5.41 5.46 -37.37
C GLY A 136 -5.82 4.03 -37.02
N THR A 137 -5.12 3.01 -37.52
CA THR A 137 -5.38 1.60 -37.19
C THR A 137 -5.05 1.36 -35.73
N LYS A 138 -5.96 0.72 -34.99
CA LYS A 138 -5.77 0.40 -33.58
C LYS A 138 -5.26 -1.03 -33.42
N TYR A 139 -4.25 -1.19 -32.60
CA TYR A 139 -3.67 -2.48 -32.23
C TYR A 139 -3.74 -2.64 -30.72
N GLN A 140 -4.37 -3.72 -30.24
CA GLN A 140 -4.44 -3.99 -28.81
C GLN A 140 -3.06 -4.44 -28.31
N LEU A 141 -2.62 -3.87 -27.18
CA LEU A 141 -1.44 -4.34 -26.47
C LEU A 141 -1.83 -5.55 -25.62
N THR A 142 -1.23 -6.70 -25.87
CA THR A 142 -1.49 -7.92 -25.10
C THR A 142 -0.34 -8.23 -24.15
N LYS A 143 -0.67 -8.89 -23.04
CA LYS A 143 0.33 -9.37 -22.09
C LYS A 143 1.06 -10.58 -22.72
N PRO A 144 2.40 -10.62 -22.70
CA PRO A 144 3.14 -11.83 -23.09
C PRO A 144 2.84 -13.00 -22.15
N ASP A 145 2.65 -14.19 -22.71
CA ASP A 145 2.33 -15.42 -21.96
C ASP A 145 3.35 -15.73 -20.86
N ASN A 146 4.61 -15.32 -21.06
CA ASN A 146 5.71 -15.56 -20.13
C ASN A 146 6.00 -14.38 -19.18
N ALA A 147 5.15 -13.36 -19.12
CA ALA A 147 5.39 -12.19 -18.27
C ALA A 147 5.38 -12.57 -16.77
N LYS A 148 6.54 -12.40 -16.11
CA LYS A 148 6.77 -12.80 -14.72
C LYS A 148 6.68 -11.66 -13.69
N ALA A 149 6.53 -10.42 -14.13
CA ALA A 149 6.61 -9.23 -13.28
C ALA A 149 5.37 -8.33 -13.43
N TRP A 150 5.07 -7.60 -12.35
CA TRP A 150 4.03 -6.57 -12.30
C TRP A 150 4.64 -5.23 -11.84
N PRO A 151 4.27 -4.08 -12.44
CA PRO A 151 3.37 -3.96 -13.58
C PRO A 151 3.97 -4.59 -14.85
N ILE A 152 3.11 -4.95 -15.80
CA ILE A 152 3.54 -5.44 -17.11
C ILE A 152 4.16 -4.26 -17.87
N THR A 153 5.45 -4.34 -18.19
CA THR A 153 6.18 -3.28 -18.90
C THR A 153 6.48 -3.62 -20.37
N THR A 154 6.14 -4.83 -20.80
CA THR A 154 6.36 -5.32 -22.16
C THR A 154 5.04 -5.87 -22.68
N PHE A 155 4.70 -5.54 -23.93
CA PHE A 155 3.45 -5.93 -24.57
C PHE A 155 3.73 -6.52 -25.95
N ASP A 156 2.94 -7.54 -26.31
CA ASP A 156 2.90 -8.05 -27.67
C ASP A 156 1.89 -7.24 -28.48
N ILE A 157 2.21 -7.04 -29.76
CA ILE A 157 1.40 -6.25 -30.68
C ILE A 157 1.50 -6.83 -32.09
N ASP A 158 0.35 -6.97 -32.75
CA ASP A 158 0.26 -7.45 -34.13
C ASP A 158 0.37 -6.29 -35.14
N ALA A 159 1.51 -5.60 -35.12
CA ALA A 159 1.82 -4.50 -36.04
C ALA A 159 3.13 -4.81 -36.79
N SER A 160 3.27 -4.23 -38.00
CA SER A 160 4.52 -4.33 -38.76
C SER A 160 5.70 -3.78 -37.95
N LYS A 161 6.87 -4.42 -38.06
CA LYS A 161 8.08 -4.16 -37.26
C LYS A 161 8.54 -2.69 -37.31
N ASP A 162 8.27 -1.99 -38.41
CA ASP A 162 8.72 -0.61 -38.64
C ASP A 162 7.59 0.43 -38.46
N SER A 163 6.43 0.01 -37.96
CA SER A 163 5.31 0.92 -37.71
C SER A 163 5.64 1.93 -36.62
N LYS A 164 5.47 3.22 -36.91
CA LYS A 164 5.48 4.28 -35.89
C LYS A 164 4.14 4.26 -35.16
N LEU A 165 4.17 3.80 -33.90
CA LEU A 165 3.00 3.63 -33.06
C LEU A 165 2.92 4.70 -31.96
N THR A 166 1.72 5.16 -31.68
CA THR A 166 1.42 6.03 -30.54
C THR A 166 0.50 5.30 -29.57
N VAL A 167 0.86 5.27 -28.30
CA VAL A 167 0.00 4.75 -27.22
C VAL A 167 -0.49 5.92 -26.39
N LYS A 168 -1.81 6.06 -26.24
CA LYS A 168 -2.41 7.00 -25.30
C LYS A 168 -2.90 6.22 -24.09
N LEU A 169 -2.34 6.50 -22.93
CA LEU A 169 -2.76 5.87 -21.68
C LEU A 169 -3.84 6.73 -21.01
N PRO A 170 -5.08 6.25 -20.92
CA PRO A 170 -6.20 7.05 -20.42
C PRO A 170 -6.14 7.19 -18.88
N GLY A 171 -5.43 6.30 -18.19
CA GLY A 171 -5.22 6.32 -16.74
C GLY A 171 -4.17 5.32 -16.28
N LEU A 172 -3.84 5.37 -14.99
CA LEU A 172 -2.92 4.48 -14.29
C LEU A 172 -3.60 3.94 -13.05
N MET A 173 -3.54 2.63 -12.83
CA MET A 173 -4.03 2.00 -11.60
C MET A 173 -2.87 1.80 -10.63
N ALA A 174 -3.01 2.33 -9.41
CA ALA A 174 -1.96 2.25 -8.40
C ALA A 174 -2.53 1.89 -7.03
N THR A 175 -1.79 1.09 -6.25
CA THR A 175 -2.12 0.73 -4.88
C THR A 175 -1.01 1.11 -3.93
N TYR A 176 -1.41 1.60 -2.75
CA TYR A 176 -0.52 1.96 -1.66
C TYR A 176 -0.64 0.94 -0.54
N LYS A 177 0.28 -0.01 -0.46
CA LYS A 177 0.28 -1.13 0.51
C LYS A 177 0.75 -0.68 1.90
N LYS A 178 0.03 0.26 2.50
CA LYS A 178 0.19 0.72 3.89
C LYS A 178 -1.16 1.10 4.51
N VAL A 179 -1.17 1.24 5.84
CA VAL A 179 -2.26 1.92 6.55
C VAL A 179 -2.20 3.39 6.14
N ALA A 180 -3.33 3.91 5.70
CA ALA A 180 -3.51 5.26 5.23
C ALA A 180 -3.99 6.20 6.32
N ASP A 181 -4.97 5.73 7.08
CA ASP A 181 -5.53 6.48 8.20
C ASP A 181 -5.99 5.49 9.27
N ARG A 182 -6.17 5.99 10.49
CA ARG A 182 -6.70 5.23 11.62
C ARG A 182 -7.74 6.07 12.33
N PHE A 183 -8.86 5.45 12.67
CA PHE A 183 -9.90 6.11 13.43
C PHE A 183 -10.70 5.18 14.33
N THR A 184 -11.24 5.75 15.40
CA THR A 184 -12.18 5.07 16.28
C THR A 184 -13.60 5.31 15.79
N VAL A 185 -14.34 4.24 15.50
CA VAL A 185 -15.76 4.32 15.18
C VAL A 185 -16.60 3.97 16.39
N ASN A 186 -17.57 4.82 16.72
CA ASN A 186 -18.55 4.55 17.78
C ASN A 186 -19.82 3.98 17.15
N ILE A 187 -20.17 2.73 17.48
CA ILE A 187 -21.34 2.07 16.89
C ILE A 187 -22.59 2.42 17.72
N PRO A 188 -23.63 3.03 17.11
CA PRO A 188 -24.85 3.39 17.84
C PRO A 188 -25.51 2.14 18.44
N LYS A 189 -26.18 2.26 19.59
CA LYS A 189 -26.85 1.12 20.25
C LYS A 189 -27.99 0.53 19.41
N ASP A 190 -28.69 1.39 18.66
CA ASP A 190 -29.72 1.00 17.70
C ASP A 190 -29.74 2.01 16.54
N GLY A 191 -30.15 1.57 15.37
CA GLY A 191 -30.36 2.39 14.18
C GLY A 191 -29.09 2.92 13.50
N GLU A 192 -29.25 4.06 12.86
CA GLU A 192 -28.23 4.74 12.05
C GLU A 192 -27.80 6.06 12.70
N LYS A 193 -26.51 6.37 12.60
CA LYS A 193 -25.93 7.64 13.02
C LYS A 193 -25.20 8.28 11.85
N VAL A 194 -25.56 9.52 11.55
CA VAL A 194 -24.83 10.34 10.57
C VAL A 194 -23.48 10.75 11.14
N LEU A 195 -22.47 10.66 10.30
CA LEU A 195 -21.09 11.04 10.56
C LEU A 195 -20.65 12.08 9.51
N SER A 196 -19.57 12.77 9.80
CA SER A 196 -18.88 13.64 8.85
C SER A 196 -17.38 13.54 9.05
N GLN A 197 -16.92 12.31 9.21
CA GLN A 197 -15.53 12.06 9.50
C GLN A 197 -14.73 11.95 8.20
N GLU A 198 -13.79 12.86 8.01
CA GLU A 198 -12.88 12.82 6.87
C GLU A 198 -11.81 11.74 7.07
N VAL A 199 -11.42 11.13 5.96
CA VAL A 199 -10.35 10.14 5.87
C VAL A 199 -9.38 10.60 4.78
N ASP A 200 -8.09 10.66 5.12
CA ASP A 200 -7.03 10.94 4.16
C ASP A 200 -6.41 9.63 3.63
N LEU A 201 -6.56 9.36 2.33
CA LEU A 201 -5.96 8.19 1.67
C LEU A 201 -4.68 8.56 0.91
N PHE A 202 -3.97 9.59 1.34
CA PHE A 202 -2.75 10.16 0.75
C PHE A 202 -2.97 10.89 -0.58
N ALA A 203 -3.53 10.20 -1.58
CA ALA A 203 -3.69 10.73 -2.93
C ALA A 203 -5.09 11.31 -3.18
N GLN A 204 -6.04 10.99 -2.28
CA GLN A 204 -7.43 11.40 -2.36
C GLN A 204 -8.08 11.28 -0.98
N LYS A 205 -9.24 11.92 -0.79
CA LYS A 205 -10.00 11.87 0.46
C LYS A 205 -11.33 11.14 0.30
N ALA A 206 -11.83 10.63 1.42
CA ALA A 206 -13.18 10.12 1.59
C ALA A 206 -13.81 10.70 2.87
N VAL A 207 -15.12 10.56 3.00
CA VAL A 207 -15.87 10.95 4.20
C VAL A 207 -16.77 9.80 4.60
N VAL A 208 -16.65 9.34 5.85
CA VAL A 208 -17.63 8.44 6.47
C VAL A 208 -18.91 9.23 6.70
N LYS A 209 -19.98 8.86 5.99
CA LYS A 209 -21.27 9.58 5.99
C LYS A 209 -22.22 9.04 7.05
N ASN A 210 -22.22 7.73 7.26
CA ASN A 210 -23.07 7.11 8.26
C ASN A 210 -22.42 5.84 8.82
N ILE A 211 -22.92 5.43 9.98
CA ILE A 211 -22.78 4.10 10.51
C ILE A 211 -24.13 3.60 10.99
N LYS A 212 -24.46 2.35 10.66
CA LYS A 212 -25.70 1.69 11.06
C LYS A 212 -25.39 0.38 11.76
N ARG A 213 -25.94 0.17 12.95
CA ARG A 213 -25.86 -1.13 13.62
C ARG A 213 -26.72 -2.13 12.86
N LEU A 214 -26.16 -3.29 12.52
CA LEU A 214 -26.87 -4.39 11.88
C LEU A 214 -27.15 -5.53 12.87
N SER A 215 -26.23 -5.75 13.81
CA SER A 215 -26.37 -6.73 14.90
C SER A 215 -25.51 -6.30 16.11
N PRO A 216 -25.53 -7.04 17.24
CA PRO A 216 -24.62 -6.77 18.36
C PRO A 216 -23.13 -6.74 17.97
N THR A 217 -22.74 -7.50 16.95
CA THR A 217 -21.35 -7.63 16.49
C THR A 217 -21.14 -7.21 15.04
N SER A 218 -22.09 -6.48 14.42
CA SER A 218 -21.89 -6.00 13.05
C SER A 218 -22.50 -4.63 12.79
N ALA A 219 -21.86 -3.90 11.88
CA ALA A 219 -22.30 -2.59 11.44
C ALA A 219 -22.00 -2.36 9.96
N GLU A 220 -22.76 -1.46 9.37
CA GLU A 220 -22.58 -0.95 8.02
C GLU A 220 -22.06 0.48 8.09
N LEU A 221 -21.10 0.84 7.24
CA LEU A 221 -20.60 2.19 7.04
C LEU A 221 -20.79 2.58 5.58
N THR A 222 -21.34 3.77 5.34
CA THR A 222 -21.38 4.38 4.01
C THR A 222 -20.33 5.47 3.90
N PHE A 223 -19.56 5.44 2.82
CA PHE A 223 -18.54 6.41 2.49
C PHE A 223 -18.95 7.21 1.25
N ALA A 224 -18.73 8.53 1.31
CA ALA A 224 -18.56 9.34 0.12
C ALA A 224 -17.07 9.35 -0.24
N LEU A 225 -16.73 8.90 -1.45
CA LEU A 225 -15.37 8.84 -1.94
C LEU A 225 -15.06 10.08 -2.79
N ASN A 226 -13.77 10.29 -3.05
CA ASN A 226 -13.30 11.30 -4.00
C ASN A 226 -13.72 12.72 -3.63
N THR A 227 -13.76 13.01 -2.33
CA THR A 227 -14.20 14.30 -1.76
C THR A 227 -13.09 15.35 -1.71
N GLY A 228 -11.84 14.95 -2.00
CA GLY A 228 -10.70 15.86 -2.06
C GLY A 228 -10.61 16.62 -3.39
N ALA A 229 -9.61 17.50 -3.49
CA ALA A 229 -9.52 18.47 -4.57
C ALA A 229 -8.96 17.92 -5.89
N ASP A 230 -8.25 16.78 -5.87
CA ASP A 230 -7.63 16.24 -7.09
C ASP A 230 -8.66 15.50 -7.95
N LYS A 231 -9.18 16.19 -8.97
CA LYS A 231 -10.15 15.64 -9.93
C LYS A 231 -9.60 14.50 -10.80
N ASN A 232 -8.28 14.36 -10.88
CA ASN A 232 -7.64 13.36 -11.71
C ASN A 232 -7.44 12.03 -10.97
N VAL A 233 -7.48 12.03 -9.64
CA VAL A 233 -7.30 10.83 -8.82
C VAL A 233 -8.66 10.35 -8.31
N LYS A 234 -8.98 9.09 -8.56
CA LYS A 234 -10.21 8.44 -8.08
C LYS A 234 -9.87 7.20 -7.27
N ILE A 235 -10.38 7.09 -6.05
CA ILE A 235 -10.35 5.90 -5.21
C ILE A 235 -11.19 4.82 -5.89
N THR A 236 -10.67 3.60 -5.97
CA THR A 236 -11.40 2.43 -6.51
C THR A 236 -11.75 1.43 -5.42
N CYS A 237 -10.85 1.19 -4.47
CA CYS A 237 -11.14 0.38 -3.29
C CYS A 237 -10.12 0.63 -2.18
N PHE A 238 -10.43 0.21 -0.96
CA PHE A 238 -9.50 0.11 0.17
C PHE A 238 -9.93 -1.05 1.09
N HIS A 239 -9.15 -1.32 2.13
CA HIS A 239 -9.43 -2.29 3.19
C HIS A 239 -9.71 -1.56 4.51
N LEU A 240 -10.59 -2.12 5.32
CA LEU A 240 -10.74 -1.74 6.72
C LEU A 240 -10.24 -2.90 7.58
N ASP A 241 -9.11 -2.69 8.26
CA ASP A 241 -8.46 -3.66 9.12
C ASP A 241 -8.59 -3.26 10.59
N GLY A 242 -8.44 -4.22 11.49
CA GLY A 242 -8.45 -3.96 12.92
C GLY A 242 -8.34 -5.25 13.73
N PRO A 243 -7.81 -5.21 14.96
CA PRO A 243 -7.61 -6.40 15.78
C PRO A 243 -8.92 -7.10 16.15
N ASP A 244 -10.02 -6.36 16.24
CA ASP A 244 -11.34 -6.87 16.60
C ASP A 244 -12.23 -7.19 15.38
N ILE A 245 -11.75 -6.95 14.15
CA ILE A 245 -12.51 -7.24 12.92
C ILE A 245 -12.36 -8.72 12.56
N LYS A 246 -13.49 -9.41 12.51
CA LYS A 246 -13.61 -10.80 12.06
C LYS A 246 -13.84 -10.88 10.56
N LYS A 247 -14.73 -10.05 10.03
CA LYS A 247 -15.12 -10.08 8.61
C LYS A 247 -15.34 -8.67 8.09
N TYR A 248 -14.98 -8.48 6.83
CA TYR A 248 -15.17 -7.25 6.09
C TYR A 248 -15.75 -7.59 4.72
N SER A 249 -16.75 -6.84 4.29
CA SER A 249 -17.31 -6.90 2.95
C SER A 249 -17.61 -5.49 2.48
N ALA A 250 -17.09 -5.12 1.31
CA ALA A 250 -17.26 -3.79 0.76
C ALA A 250 -17.62 -3.84 -0.71
N ASN A 251 -18.57 -2.99 -1.07
CA ASN A 251 -18.94 -2.67 -2.45
C ASN A 251 -18.60 -1.21 -2.71
N PHE A 252 -17.76 -0.98 -3.71
CA PHE A 252 -17.38 0.34 -4.19
C PHE A 252 -18.10 0.57 -5.51
N ASP A 253 -18.72 1.73 -5.67
CA ASP A 253 -19.38 2.15 -6.91
C ASP A 253 -19.16 3.65 -7.12
N GLY A 254 -18.24 3.97 -8.04
CA GLY A 254 -17.89 5.33 -8.40
C GLY A 254 -17.42 6.17 -7.21
N ASP A 255 -18.23 7.15 -6.81
CA ASP A 255 -17.94 8.07 -5.71
C ASP A 255 -18.55 7.62 -4.36
N THR A 256 -18.99 6.36 -4.25
CA THR A 256 -19.57 5.80 -3.02
C THR A 256 -19.00 4.44 -2.66
N ALA A 257 -19.00 4.11 -1.37
CA ALA A 257 -18.78 2.75 -0.91
C ALA A 257 -19.71 2.40 0.25
N VAL A 258 -20.19 1.15 0.26
CA VAL A 258 -20.94 0.57 1.38
C VAL A 258 -20.13 -0.59 1.92
N VAL A 259 -19.88 -0.56 3.22
CA VAL A 259 -18.99 -1.49 3.90
C VAL A 259 -19.70 -2.13 5.08
N THR A 260 -19.72 -3.44 5.13
CA THR A 260 -20.20 -4.22 6.27
C THR A 260 -19.02 -4.83 7.02
N ILE A 261 -18.98 -4.63 8.33
CA ILE A 261 -17.97 -5.18 9.22
C ILE A 261 -18.66 -6.09 10.25
N GLU A 262 -18.09 -7.27 10.47
CA GLU A 262 -18.39 -8.16 11.59
C GLU A 262 -17.20 -8.19 12.54
N PHE A 263 -17.46 -8.07 13.83
CA PHE A 263 -16.47 -8.06 14.90
C PHE A 263 -16.48 -9.37 15.67
N PHE A 264 -15.36 -9.72 16.31
CA PHE A 264 -15.26 -10.93 17.14
C PHE A 264 -16.13 -10.88 18.41
N LYS A 265 -16.35 -9.69 18.95
CA LYS A 265 -17.08 -9.43 20.19
C LYS A 265 -17.82 -8.11 20.09
N GLU A 266 -18.87 -7.95 20.88
CA GLU A 266 -19.61 -6.69 20.99
C GLU A 266 -18.81 -5.66 21.80
N ALA A 267 -18.79 -4.43 21.30
CA ALA A 267 -18.25 -3.24 21.94
C ALA A 267 -18.96 -1.98 21.41
N ASP A 268 -18.86 -0.89 22.17
CA ASP A 268 -19.42 0.42 21.82
C ASP A 268 -18.53 1.18 20.82
N ALA A 269 -17.24 0.86 20.77
CA ALA A 269 -16.26 1.50 19.90
C ALA A 269 -15.20 0.52 19.41
N TYR A 270 -14.70 0.75 18.20
CA TYR A 270 -13.65 -0.05 17.57
C TYR A 270 -12.64 0.86 16.88
N ASP A 271 -11.36 0.52 16.99
CA ASP A 271 -10.30 1.13 16.22
C ASP A 271 -10.17 0.44 14.86
N ILE A 272 -10.24 1.24 13.80
CA ILE A 272 -10.21 0.79 12.42
C ILE A 272 -9.04 1.46 11.70
N ASP A 273 -8.24 0.63 11.04
CA ASP A 273 -7.21 1.03 10.11
C ASP A 273 -7.78 1.01 8.71
N ILE A 274 -7.63 2.11 7.96
CA ILE A 274 -7.92 2.11 6.53
C ILE A 274 -6.62 1.82 5.81
N SER A 275 -6.56 0.75 5.05
CA SER A 275 -5.32 0.30 4.43
C SER A 275 -5.49 -0.04 2.96
N TRP A 276 -4.36 -0.10 2.27
CA TRP A 276 -4.26 -0.61 0.90
C TRP A 276 -5.19 0.10 -0.09
N PRO A 277 -5.27 1.45 -0.06
CA PRO A 277 -6.11 2.14 -1.01
C PRO A 277 -5.55 1.99 -2.43
N SER A 278 -6.46 1.74 -3.35
CA SER A 278 -6.23 1.66 -4.79
C SER A 278 -6.87 2.87 -5.46
N PHE A 279 -6.19 3.38 -6.48
CA PHE A 279 -6.55 4.58 -7.19
C PHE A 279 -6.47 4.39 -8.70
N VAL A 280 -7.24 5.20 -9.41
CA VAL A 280 -7.11 5.49 -10.83
C VAL A 280 -6.64 6.92 -10.97
N MET A 281 -5.45 7.08 -11.54
CA MET A 281 -4.85 8.37 -11.84
C MET A 281 -5.04 8.68 -13.32
N ASN A 282 -6.00 9.56 -13.61
CA ASN A 282 -6.30 10.04 -14.95
C ASN A 282 -5.25 11.07 -15.38
N GLY A 283 -4.85 11.06 -16.64
CA GLY A 283 -3.90 12.03 -17.14
C GLY A 283 -3.54 11.81 -18.60
N ASN A 284 -2.89 12.81 -19.19
CA ASN A 284 -2.26 12.69 -20.50
C ASN A 284 -0.83 12.17 -20.30
N TRP A 285 -0.72 10.88 -20.01
CA TRP A 285 0.57 10.27 -19.71
C TRP A 285 1.35 10.01 -21.00
N THR A 286 2.60 10.48 -21.05
CA THR A 286 3.60 10.01 -22.03
C THR A 286 4.59 9.13 -21.27
N ILE A 287 4.57 7.83 -21.55
CA ILE A 287 5.52 6.89 -20.95
C ILE A 287 6.58 6.58 -21.98
N ASN A 288 7.80 7.07 -21.72
CA ASN A 288 8.97 6.66 -22.47
C ASN A 288 9.41 5.29 -21.94
N LEU A 289 8.93 4.23 -22.59
CA LEU A 289 9.42 2.87 -22.36
C LEU A 289 10.84 2.78 -22.95
N LYS A 290 11.82 2.45 -22.11
CA LYS A 290 13.19 2.12 -22.53
C LYS A 290 13.32 0.64 -22.83
#